data_AF-A0A9P6QM50-F1
#
_entry.id   AF-A0A9P6QM50-F1
#
_cell.length_a   1.000
_cell.length_b   1.000
_cell.length_c   1.000
_cell.angle_alpha   90.00
_cell.angle_beta   90.00
_cell.angle_gamma   90.00
#
_symmetry.space_group_name_H-M   'P 1'
#
loop_
_entity.id
_entity.type
_entity.pdbx_description
1 polymer ?
#
loop_
_entity_poly.entity_id
_entity_poly.type
_entity_poly.pdbx_seq_one_letter_code
_entity_poly.pdbx_strand_id
1 'polypeptide(L)' 'SLGHERITHYIQEIMQWIPRVEGQPKYKARAVGATAALKQGVPVDDVATHGNWSSPAIVEQFYRLSKTFKNDFTLAILS' A
#
# COMPACT_ATOMS: atom_id res chain seq x y z
N SER A 1 -16.80 17.17 9.64
CA SER A 1 -18.12 16.58 9.97
C SER A 1 -17.89 15.42 10.92
N LEU A 2 -18.84 15.13 11.81
CA LEU A 2 -18.72 14.05 12.81
C LEU A 2 -18.37 12.67 12.19
N GLY A 3 -18.85 12.41 10.96
CA GLY A 3 -18.52 11.17 10.24
C GLY A 3 -17.04 11.06 9.85
N HIS A 4 -16.42 12.15 9.40
CA HIS A 4 -15.00 12.17 9.03
C HIS A 4 -14.09 11.88 10.23
N GLU A 5 -14.43 12.46 11.39
CA GLU A 5 -13.68 12.26 12.63
C GLU A 5 -13.75 10.80 13.10
N ARG A 6 -14.95 10.18 13.06
CA ARG A 6 -15.14 8.77 13.42
C ARG A 6 -14.35 7.83 12.51
N ILE A 7 -14.40 8.03 11.19
CA ILE A 7 -13.64 7.21 10.24
C ILE A 7 -12.13 7.35 10.50
N THR A 8 -11.68 8.59 10.73
CA THR A 8 -10.26 8.86 11.02
C THR A 8 -9.81 8.16 12.31
N HIS A 9 -10.63 8.22 13.36
CA HIS A 9 -10.35 7.52 14.62
C HIS A 9 -10.16 6.02 14.40
N TYR A 10 -11.11 5.35 13.74
CA TYR A 10 -11.02 3.91 13.51
C TYR A 10 -9.81 3.53 12.64
N ILE A 11 -9.50 4.32 11.61
CA ILE A 11 -8.29 4.10 10.81
C ILE A 11 -7.05 4.19 11.71
N GLN A 12 -6.95 5.22 12.56
CA GLN A 12 -5.80 5.39 13.44
C GLN A 12 -5.65 4.23 14.42
N GLU A 13 -6.75 3.76 15.00
CA GLU A 13 -6.81 2.64 15.94
C GLU A 13 -6.35 1.33 15.28
N ILE A 14 -6.91 0.97 14.12
CA ILE A 14 -6.52 -0.23 13.37
C ILE A 14 -5.05 -0.18 12.97
N MET A 15 -4.57 0.98 12.53
CA MET A 15 -3.18 1.16 12.10
C MET A 15 -2.16 0.98 13.23
N GLN A 16 -2.56 0.97 14.51
CA GLN A 16 -1.66 0.66 15.63
C GLN A 16 -1.24 -0.80 15.66
N TRP A 17 -2.10 -1.70 15.15
CA TRP A 17 -1.91 -3.15 15.20
C TRP A 17 -1.09 -3.71 14.04
N ILE A 18 -0.77 -2.88 13.04
CA ILE A 18 0.07 -3.30 11.91
C ILE A 18 1.51 -3.50 12.41
N PRO A 19 2.09 -4.71 12.25
CA PRO A 19 3.46 -4.96 12.63
C PRO A 19 4.41 -3.99 11.93
N ARG A 20 5.32 -3.39 12.69
CA ARG A 20 6.40 -2.54 12.17
C ARG A 20 7.66 -2.75 12.97
N VAL A 21 8.81 -2.61 12.31
CA VAL A 21 10.11 -2.59 12.99
C VAL A 21 10.20 -1.31 13.83
N GLU A 22 10.74 -1.42 15.03
CA GLU A 22 10.95 -0.28 15.91
C GLU A 22 11.84 0.78 15.22
N GLY A 23 11.45 2.05 15.32
CA GLY A 23 12.11 3.16 14.63
C GLY A 23 11.66 3.41 13.18
N GLN A 24 10.88 2.52 12.55
CA GLN A 24 10.28 2.82 11.25
C GLN A 24 9.08 3.77 11.36
N PRO A 25 8.90 4.69 10.41
CA PRO A 25 7.72 5.54 10.37
C PRO A 25 6.45 4.70 10.21
N LYS A 26 5.35 5.15 10.83
CA LYS A 26 4.05 4.49 10.66
C LYS A 26 3.64 4.51 9.19
N TYR A 27 3.15 3.37 8.69
CA TYR A 27 2.59 3.29 7.35
C TYR A 27 1.37 4.21 7.22
N LYS A 28 1.12 4.70 6.00
CA LYS A 28 -0.14 5.37 5.67
C LYS A 28 -1.18 4.33 5.30
N ALA A 29 -2.42 4.47 5.81
CA ALA A 29 -3.49 3.51 5.56
C ALA A 29 -3.74 3.25 4.06
N ARG A 30 -3.71 4.31 3.23
CA ARG A 30 -3.84 4.18 1.76
C ARG A 30 -2.76 3.30 1.14
N ALA A 31 -1.52 3.39 1.62
CA ALA A 31 -0.42 2.58 1.13
C ALA A 31 -0.55 1.10 1.56
N VAL A 32 -1.04 0.87 2.79
CA VAL A 32 -1.34 -0.49 3.27
C VAL A 32 -2.43 -1.14 2.41
N GLY A 33 -3.55 -0.43 2.18
CA GLY A 33 -4.65 -0.93 1.36
C GLY A 33 -4.23 -1.25 -0.08
N ALA A 34 -3.53 -0.32 -0.74
CA ALA A 34 -3.00 -0.53 -2.10
C ALA A 34 -2.09 -1.77 -2.16
N THR A 35 -1.17 -1.88 -1.19
CA THR A 35 -0.22 -3.00 -1.13
C THR A 35 -0.94 -4.33 -0.91
N ALA A 36 -1.95 -4.38 -0.05
CA ALA A 36 -2.72 -5.59 0.20
C ALA A 36 -3.49 -6.06 -1.04
N ALA A 37 -4.15 -5.15 -1.74
CA ALA A 37 -4.86 -5.45 -2.99
C ALA A 37 -3.90 -5.97 -4.07
N LEU A 38 -2.78 -5.29 -4.29
CA LEU A 38 -1.76 -5.72 -5.26
C LEU A 38 -1.18 -7.09 -4.91
N LYS A 39 -0.96 -7.39 -3.62
CA LYS A 39 -0.50 -8.73 -3.17
C LYS A 39 -1.51 -9.85 -3.43
N GLN A 40 -2.80 -9.52 -3.49
CA GLN A 40 -3.87 -10.46 -3.86
C GLN A 40 -4.03 -10.59 -5.38
N GLY A 41 -3.19 -9.93 -6.18
CA GLY A 41 -3.22 -10.01 -7.64
C GLY A 41 -4.22 -9.06 -8.30
N VAL A 42 -4.80 -8.11 -7.55
CA VAL A 42 -5.66 -7.07 -8.14
C VAL A 42 -4.82 -6.23 -9.11
N PRO A 43 -5.26 -6.02 -10.36
CA PRO A 43 -4.56 -5.19 -11.32
C PRO A 43 -4.31 -3.77 -10.79
N VAL A 44 -3.14 -3.20 -11.12
CA VAL A 44 -2.79 -1.86 -10.64
C VAL A 44 -3.72 -0.77 -11.17
N ASP A 45 -4.29 -0.96 -12.37
CA ASP A 45 -5.29 -0.07 -12.95
C ASP A 45 -6.60 -0.05 -12.13
N ASP A 46 -7.04 -1.21 -11.66
CA ASP A 46 -8.23 -1.33 -10.80
C ASP A 46 -7.97 -0.71 -9.43
N VAL A 47 -6.77 -0.96 -8.86
CA VAL A 47 -6.35 -0.30 -7.62
C VAL A 47 -6.32 1.22 -7.80
N ALA A 48 -5.74 1.73 -8.88
CA ALA A 48 -5.69 3.14 -9.21
C ALA A 48 -7.10 3.77 -9.28
N THR A 49 -8.00 3.10 -9.99
CA THR A 49 -9.39 3.53 -10.19
C THR A 49 -10.16 3.54 -8.87
N HIS A 50 -10.18 2.42 -8.15
CA HIS A 50 -10.95 2.29 -6.90
C HIS A 50 -10.38 3.11 -5.74
N GLY A 51 -9.06 3.30 -5.70
CA GLY A 51 -8.43 4.14 -4.70
C GLY A 51 -8.40 5.62 -5.07
N ASN A 52 -9.03 6.03 -6.18
CA ASN A 52 -9.10 7.41 -6.66
C ASN A 52 -7.70 8.07 -6.78
N TRP A 53 -6.81 7.40 -7.51
CA TRP A 53 -5.50 7.92 -7.89
C TRP A 53 -5.51 8.38 -9.36
N SER A 54 -4.73 9.40 -9.67
CA SER A 54 -4.69 9.97 -11.03
C SER A 54 -3.93 9.11 -12.03
N SER A 55 -3.13 8.14 -11.58
CA SER A 55 -2.53 7.13 -12.45
C SER A 55 -2.08 5.88 -11.68
N PRO A 56 -1.96 4.72 -12.37
CA PRO A 56 -1.33 3.51 -11.83
C PRO A 56 0.11 3.75 -11.36
N ALA A 57 0.87 4.57 -12.09
CA ALA A 57 2.25 4.90 -11.76
C ALA A 57 2.38 5.54 -10.37
N ILE A 58 1.42 6.38 -9.96
CA ILE A 58 1.42 6.95 -8.61
C ILE A 58 1.24 5.88 -7.54
N VAL A 59 0.37 4.89 -7.80
CA VAL A 59 0.17 3.77 -6.88
C VAL A 59 1.48 3.00 -6.69
N GLU A 60 2.14 2.64 -7.80
CA GLU A 60 3.39 1.88 -7.74
C GLU A 60 4.55 2.67 -7.12
N GLN A 61 4.67 3.95 -7.44
CA GLN A 61 5.79 4.77 -7.01
C GLN A 61 5.68 5.22 -5.55
N PHE A 62 4.46 5.52 -5.06
CA PHE A 62 4.29 6.17 -3.76
C PHE A 62 3.44 5.37 -2.75
N TYR A 63 2.59 4.45 -3.21
CA TYR A 63 1.63 3.76 -2.35
C TYR A 63 1.83 2.24 -2.26
N ARG A 64 2.74 1.67 -3.05
CA ARG A 64 3.16 0.27 -2.94
C ARG A 64 4.32 0.14 -1.94
N LEU A 65 4.05 -0.38 -0.75
CA LEU A 65 5.05 -0.59 0.31
C LEU A 65 6.02 -1.71 -0.05
N SER A 66 5.51 -2.80 -0.63
CA SER A 66 6.36 -3.85 -1.20
C SER A 66 6.80 -3.43 -2.60
N LYS A 67 7.72 -2.47 -2.69
CA LYS A 67 8.54 -2.35 -3.89
C LYS A 67 9.44 -3.56 -3.91
N THR A 68 9.05 -4.57 -4.69
CA THR A 68 9.96 -5.61 -5.11
C THR A 68 10.96 -4.92 -6.02
N PHE A 69 12.04 -4.36 -5.47
CA PHE A 69 13.23 -4.31 -6.29
C PHE A 69 13.59 -5.77 -6.53
N LYS A 70 13.42 -6.26 -7.76
CA LYS A 70 14.08 -7.49 -8.19
C LYS A 70 15.58 -7.18 -8.16
N ASN A 71 16.18 -7.24 -6.98
CA ASN A 71 17.61 -7.06 -6.80
C ASN A 71 18.37 -8.31 -7.27
N ASP A 72 17.68 -9.45 -7.40
CA ASP A 72 18.27 -10.68 -7.86
C ASP A 72 17.85 -10.97 -9.31
N PHE A 73 18.53 -10.30 -10.23
CA PHE A 73 18.40 -10.55 -11.67
C PHE A 73 18.85 -11.97 -12.05
N THR A 74 19.67 -12.62 -11.22
CA THR A 74 20.20 -13.96 -11.46
C THR A 74 19.08 -14.99 -11.56
N LEU A 75 18.09 -14.92 -10.67
CA LEU A 75 16.93 -15.83 -10.68
C LEU A 75 15.93 -15.52 -11.82
N ALA A 76 15.94 -14.30 -12.36
CA ALA A 76 15.06 -13.90 -13.45
C ALA A 76 15.58 -14.27 -14.84
N ILE A 77 16.90 -14.50 -14.97
CA ILE A 77 17.56 -14.86 -16.23
C ILE A 77 17.71 -16.40 -16.37
N LEU A 78 17.71 -17.14 -15.26
CA LEU A 78 17.91 -18.60 -15.24
C LEU A 78 16.62 -19.43 -15.23
N SER A 79 15.45 -18.80 -15.34
CA SER A 79 14.14 -19.46 -15.54
C SER A 79 13.78 -19.56 -17.02
#